data_AF-A0A1F8MT85-F1
#
_entry.id   AF-A0A1F8MT85-F1
#
_cell.length_a   1.000
_cell.length_b   1.000
_cell.length_c   1.000
_cell.angle_alpha   90.00
_cell.angle_beta   90.00
_cell.angle_gamma   90.00
#
_symmetry.space_group_name_H-M   'P 1'
#
loop_
_entity.id
_entity.type
_entity.pdbx_description
1 polymer ?
#
loop_
_entity_poly.entity_id
_entity_poly.type
_entity_poly.pdbx_seq_one_letter_code
_entity_poly.pdbx_strand_id
1 'polypeptide(L)' 'MAEVTPGAEESFDSLLKRFNRKVQQDGILAELRRREHYEKPSIKRKRKKAAKKRGSAKSTRTFRRAATSTR' A
#
# COMPACT_ATOMS: atom_id res chain seq x y z
N MET A 1 12.85 5.67 -1.87
CA MET A 1 12.60 6.67 -0.82
C MET A 1 11.61 7.67 -1.37
N ALA A 2 10.67 8.12 -0.54
CA ALA A 2 9.61 9.02 -0.98
C ALA A 2 10.13 10.46 -1.02
N GLU A 3 10.30 11.01 -2.22
CA GLU A 3 10.68 12.42 -2.43
C GLU A 3 9.51 13.19 -3.05
N VAL A 4 9.16 14.37 -2.52
CA VAL A 4 8.12 15.24 -3.09
C VAL A 4 8.63 16.68 -3.06
N THR A 5 8.77 17.28 -4.23
CA THR A 5 9.20 18.68 -4.40
C THR A 5 7.98 19.61 -4.38
N PRO A 6 8.02 20.73 -3.64
CA PRO A 6 6.96 21.75 -3.69
C PRO A 6 6.89 22.43 -5.05
N GLY A 7 5.67 22.57 -5.58
CA GLY A 7 5.34 23.47 -6.68
C GLY A 7 5.08 24.89 -6.18
N ALA A 8 5.20 25.87 -7.08
CA ALA A 8 5.15 27.31 -6.77
C ALA A 8 3.84 27.77 -6.08
N GLU A 9 2.72 27.07 -6.28
CA GLU A 9 1.40 27.43 -5.71
C GLU A 9 0.79 26.34 -4.83
N GLU A 10 1.61 25.51 -4.19
CA GLU A 10 1.11 24.44 -3.35
C GLU A 10 1.07 24.84 -1.87
N SER A 11 -0.12 24.70 -1.26
CA SER A 11 -0.24 24.78 0.20
C SER A 11 0.53 23.63 0.87
N PHE A 12 1.15 23.93 2.02
CA PHE A 12 1.89 22.97 2.83
C PHE A 12 1.10 21.68 3.13
N ASP A 13 -0.20 21.80 3.44
CA ASP A 13 -1.04 20.65 3.76
C ASP A 13 -1.24 19.72 2.54
N SER A 14 -1.33 20.27 1.33
CA SER A 14 -1.40 19.51 0.08
C SER A 14 -0.09 18.76 -0.20
N LEU A 15 1.05 19.38 0.09
CA LEU A 15 2.35 18.73 -0.03
C LEU A 15 2.50 17.58 0.98
N LEU A 16 2.12 17.80 2.24
CA LEU A 16 2.16 16.78 3.29
C LEU A 16 1.27 15.58 2.95
N LYS A 17 0.06 15.81 2.42
CA LYS A 17 -0.84 14.75 1.98
C LYS A 17 -0.23 13.89 0.86
N ARG A 18 0.40 14.51 -0.13
CA ARG A 18 1.07 13.77 -1.22
C ARG A 18 2.28 13.01 -0.73
N PHE A 19 3.08 13.61 0.15
CA PHE A 19 4.20 12.94 0.78
C PHE A 19 3.75 11.70 1.56
N ASN A 20 2.73 11.83 2.42
CA ASN A 20 2.16 10.71 3.16
C ASN A 20 1.66 9.60 2.23
N ARG A 21 1.00 9.97 1.12
CA ARG A 21 0.56 9.00 0.12
C ARG A 21 1.73 8.30 -0.55
N LYS A 22 2.81 9.02 -0.89
CA LYS A 22 4.02 8.44 -1.49
C LYS A 22 4.74 7.51 -0.52
N VAL A 23 4.86 7.88 0.76
CA VAL A 23 5.41 7.01 1.82
C VAL A 23 4.60 5.72 1.99
N GLN A 24 3.27 5.82 1.94
CA GLN A 24 2.39 4.65 2.00
C GLN A 24 2.51 3.77 0.76
N GLN A 25 2.63 4.37 -0.43
CA GLN A 25 2.77 3.66 -1.70
C GLN A 25 4.11 2.94 -1.82
N ASP A 26 5.19 3.58 -1.42
CA ASP A 26 6.53 2.98 -1.33
C ASP A 26 6.59 1.87 -0.26
N GLY A 27 5.62 1.86 0.67
CA GLY A 27 5.50 0.82 1.69
C GLY A 27 6.62 0.86 2.73
N ILE A 28 7.30 2.00 2.89
CA ILE A 28 8.46 2.18 3.78
C ILE A 28 8.15 1.70 5.20
N LEU A 29 7.00 2.09 5.75
CA LEU A 29 6.55 1.67 7.08
C LEU A 29 6.21 0.17 7.18
N ALA A 30 5.78 -0.44 6.08
CA ALA A 30 5.55 -1.88 6.04
C ALA A 30 6.87 -2.65 5.92
N GLU A 31 7.87 -2.07 5.25
CA GLU A 31 9.20 -2.64 5.13
C GLU A 31 9.97 -2.61 6.45
N LEU A 32 9.96 -1.47 7.15
CA LEU A 32 10.56 -1.32 8.49
C LEU A 32 10.04 -2.40 9.44
N ARG A 33 8.71 -2.54 9.57
CA ARG A 33 8.06 -3.58 10.38
C ARG A 33 8.41 -5.02 9.99
N ARG A 34 8.82 -5.26 8.74
CA ARG A 34 9.24 -6.59 8.28
C ARG A 34 10.71 -6.86 8.54
N ARG A 35 11.52 -5.81 8.73
CA ARG A 35 12.97 -5.86 8.97
C ARG A 35 13.32 -5.77 10.46
N GLU A 36 12.41 -5.27 11.31
CA GLU A 36 12.58 -5.16 12.77
C GLU A 36 13.08 -6.46 13.42
N HIS A 37 12.59 -7.62 12.97
CA HIS A 37 12.98 -8.92 13.51
C HIS A 37 13.26 -9.94 12.40
N TYR A 38 14.20 -10.87 12.66
CA TYR A 38 14.45 -11.98 11.75
C TYR A 38 13.23 -12.90 11.67
N GLU A 39 12.64 -12.97 10.49
CA GLU A 39 11.58 -13.92 10.17
C GLU A 39 12.15 -15.12 9.42
N LYS A 40 11.90 -16.34 9.92
CA LYS A 40 12.32 -17.58 9.26
C LYS A 40 11.80 -17.63 7.80
N PRO A 41 12.54 -18.23 6.84
CA PRO A 41 12.16 -18.25 5.43
C PRO A 41 10.76 -18.82 5.15
N SER A 42 10.34 -19.83 5.92
CA SER A 42 9.00 -20.43 5.82
C SER A 42 7.88 -19.42 6.14
N ILE A 43 8.06 -18.61 7.19
CA ILE A 43 7.06 -17.63 7.62
C ILE A 43 7.01 -16.46 6.61
N LYS A 44 8.17 -16.02 6.10
CA LYS A 44 8.25 -15.05 4.97
C LYS A 44 7.46 -15.52 3.75
N ARG A 45 7.61 -16.80 3.36
CA ARG A 45 6.87 -17.42 2.24
C ARG A 45 5.36 -17.46 2.53
N LYS A 46 4.95 -17.86 3.74
CA LYS A 46 3.53 -17.89 4.17
C LYS A 46 2.91 -16.49 4.13
N ARG A 47 3.60 -15.47 4.67
CA ARG A 47 3.18 -14.07 4.67
C ARG A 47 3.02 -13.51 3.25
N LYS A 48 3.97 -13.81 2.34
CA LYS A 48 3.88 -13.39 0.92
C LYS A 48 2.67 -14.00 0.21
N LYS A 49 2.40 -15.30 0.40
CA LYS A 49 1.22 -15.98 -0.17
C LYS A 49 -0.09 -15.37 0.34
N ALA A 50 -0.18 -15.12 1.64
CA ALA A 50 -1.36 -14.51 2.26
C ALA A 50 -1.63 -13.08 1.73
N ALA A 51 -0.57 -12.27 1.57
CA ALA A 51 -0.69 -10.92 1.00
C ALA A 51 -1.21 -10.94 -0.44
N LYS A 52 -0.68 -11.85 -1.30
CA LYS A 52 -1.16 -12.01 -2.68
C LYS A 52 -2.63 -12.41 -2.74
N LYS A 53 -3.04 -13.40 -1.93
CA LYS A 53 -4.44 -13.87 -1.85
C LYS A 53 -5.39 -12.75 -1.40
N ARG A 54 -4.98 -11.94 -0.42
CA ARG A 54 -5.76 -10.77 0.02
C ARG A 54 -5.89 -9.70 -1.08
N GLY A 55 -4.83 -9.46 -1.84
CA GLY A 55 -4.87 -8.53 -2.98
C GLY A 55 -5.84 -8.96 -4.07
N SER A 56 -5.75 -10.23 -4.51
CA SER A 56 -6.64 -10.75 -5.56
C SER A 56 -8.10 -10.81 -5.12
N ALA A 57 -8.38 -11.21 -3.88
CA ALA A 57 -9.73 -11.25 -3.33
C ALA A 57 -10.40 -9.86 -3.24
N LYS A 58 -9.61 -8.81 -2.99
CA LYS A 58 -10.12 -7.43 -3.00
C LYS A 58 -10.54 -7.00 -4.41
N SER A 59 -9.68 -7.26 -5.40
CA SER A 59 -9.93 -6.93 -6.82
C SER A 59 -11.18 -7.62 -7.36
N THR A 60 -11.35 -8.91 -7.05
CA THR A 60 -12.52 -9.68 -7.48
C THR A 60 -13.79 -9.20 -6.76
N ARG A 61 -13.70 -8.83 -5.47
CA ARG A 61 -14.85 -8.31 -4.72
C ARG A 61 -15.31 -6.95 -5.24
N THR A 62 -14.40 -6.04 -5.57
CA THR A 62 -14.77 -4.75 -6.18
C THR A 62 -15.42 -4.94 -7.54
N PHE A 63 -14.87 -5.83 -8.38
CA PHE A 63 -15.46 -6.16 -9.69
C PHE A 63 -16.86 -6.75 -9.55
N ARG A 64 -17.05 -7.72 -8.64
CA ARG A 64 -18.36 -8.33 -8.36
C ARG A 64 -19.38 -7.31 -7.85
N ARG A 65 -18.99 -6.39 -6.97
CA ARG A 65 -19.89 -5.33 -6.45
C ARG A 65 -20.31 -4.35 -7.54
N ALA A 66 -19.41 -3.99 -8.44
CA ALA A 66 -19.73 -3.13 -9.59
C ALA A 66 -20.67 -3.82 -10.57
N ALA A 67 -20.45 -5.11 -10.86
CA ALA A 67 -21.31 -5.91 -11.74
C ALA A 67 -22.72 -6.16 -11.19
N THR A 68 -22.92 -6.10 -9.88
CA THR A 68 -24.23 -6.22 -9.23
C THR A 68 -24.93 -4.86 -9.00
N SER A 69 -24.31 -3.74 -9.37
CA SER A 69 -24.83 -2.38 -9.11
C SER A 69 -25.70 -1.82 -10.25
N THR A 70 -25.86 -2.56 -11.34
CA THR A 70 -26.66 -2.20 -12.53
C THR A 70 -28.04 -2.87 -12.55
N ARG A 71 -28.67 -3.09 -11.39
CA ARG A 71 -30.06 -3.55 -11.30
C ARG A 71 -30.83 -2.74 -10.28
#